data_AF-A0A0C9UZM5-F1
#
_entry.id   AF-A0A0C9UZM5-F1
#
_cell.length_a   1.000
_cell.length_b   1.000
_cell.length_c   1.000
_cell.angle_alpha   90.00
_cell.angle_beta   90.00
_cell.angle_gamma   90.00
#
_symmetry.space_group_name_H-M   'P 1'
#
loop_
_entity.id
_entity.type
_entity.pdbx_description
1 polymer ?
#
loop_
_entity_poly.entity_id
_entity_poly.type
_entity_poly.pdbx_seq_one_letter_code
_entity_poly.pdbx_strand_id
1 'polypeptide(L)'
;MPKRKATEPNENDPSSLSNEQRPRKTRKNALGDATSHITNERPPDTKAARESRINDALSAIHSGSARSVDAAALTFSAPASTLKYRLKGGRSRTEGHIKQQILSESQKEVLIEWCKVKGHRAETWSRLELRQKVFEITGRKPCEKWVKRFLNKNPSVSPYNTRPLDPKRARAFNSRTVNGFFDLLEKDIIDYEIPMENIYNTDEKGLQLGGGRRSSLIQRIYETGSKDRYILKGDSLTLITIIEAVCADGTLCPPGIIMPPGATGDWMSVEGLGCFTQSANGWTDNYICHQWFEKCFIPFATTRNTSGKPILLISDGHQSHETPEMRLLAFENLVILLSLPPKTTHKLQPLDNKIV
;
A
#
# COMPACT_ATOMS: atom_id res chain seq x y z
N MET A 1 38.44 51.24 -12.04
CA MET A 1 37.53 52.31 -11.57
C MET A 1 36.09 51.83 -11.68
N PRO A 2 35.20 52.11 -10.71
CA PRO A 2 35.42 51.99 -9.28
C PRO A 2 34.43 51.03 -8.60
N LYS A 3 34.92 50.42 -7.51
CA LYS A 3 34.17 49.72 -6.47
C LYS A 3 33.17 50.70 -5.83
N ARG A 4 31.90 50.32 -5.66
CA ARG A 4 30.96 51.06 -4.81
C ARG A 4 30.98 50.46 -3.40
N LYS A 5 31.51 51.28 -2.48
CA LYS A 5 31.40 51.15 -1.02
C LYS A 5 29.92 51.21 -0.63
N ALA A 6 29.48 50.29 0.24
CA ALA A 6 28.26 50.46 1.00
C ALA A 6 28.62 51.13 2.33
N THR A 7 28.03 52.29 2.54
CA THR A 7 28.01 53.13 3.74
C THR A 7 27.16 52.49 4.84
N GLU A 8 27.70 52.44 6.06
CA GLU A 8 26.89 52.41 7.29
C GLU A 8 26.16 53.76 7.46
N PRO A 9 25.02 53.75 8.18
CA PRO A 9 24.94 54.68 9.29
C PRO A 9 24.39 54.05 10.57
N ASN A 10 24.97 54.51 11.68
CA ASN A 10 24.56 54.37 13.06
C ASN A 10 23.64 55.55 13.44
N GLU A 11 22.66 55.34 14.32
CA GLU A 11 22.18 56.24 15.40
C GLU A 11 20.72 55.99 15.83
N ASN A 12 20.59 55.43 17.04
CA ASN A 12 19.72 55.78 18.18
C ASN A 12 18.40 56.59 18.01
N ASP A 13 17.28 55.90 18.34
CA ASP A 13 16.14 56.25 19.24
C ASP A 13 15.16 57.42 18.92
N PRO A 14 13.92 57.53 19.50
CA PRO A 14 13.05 56.58 20.22
C PRO A 14 11.54 56.61 19.82
N SER A 15 10.74 55.75 20.50
CA SER A 15 9.31 55.88 20.86
C SER A 15 8.23 55.16 20.03
N SER A 16 7.63 54.11 20.62
CA SER A 16 6.24 54.13 21.14
C SER A 16 5.74 52.72 21.55
N LEU A 17 5.79 52.51 22.87
CA LEU A 17 4.72 51.97 23.74
C LEU A 17 3.93 50.71 23.33
N SER A 18 4.27 49.63 24.06
CA SER A 18 3.40 48.77 24.88
C SER A 18 2.15 48.12 24.30
N ASN A 19 2.13 46.78 24.27
CA ASN A 19 1.06 46.05 24.96
C ASN A 19 1.51 44.65 25.43
N GLU A 20 1.41 44.43 26.73
CA GLU A 20 1.76 43.21 27.45
C GLU A 20 0.78 42.05 27.14
N GLN A 21 1.30 40.85 26.92
CA GLN A 21 0.54 39.60 27.07
C GLN A 21 1.00 38.86 28.33
N ARG A 22 0.14 38.81 29.34
CA ARG A 22 0.34 38.04 30.58
C ARG A 22 0.25 36.52 30.32
N PRO A 23 1.07 35.68 30.98
CA PRO A 23 0.95 34.23 30.92
C PRO A 23 -0.13 33.71 31.90
N ARG A 24 -1.02 32.83 31.41
CA ARG A 24 -2.00 32.11 32.25
C ARG A 24 -1.31 30.98 33.01
N LYS A 25 -1.28 31.08 34.35
CA LYS A 25 -0.86 30.03 35.28
C LYS A 25 -1.82 28.83 35.24
N THR A 26 -1.27 27.65 35.01
CA THR A 26 -1.89 26.35 35.32
C THR A 26 -1.90 26.10 36.83
N ARG A 27 -3.05 25.69 37.37
CA ARG A 27 -3.15 24.99 38.67
C ARG A 27 -3.94 23.70 38.48
N LYS A 28 -3.35 22.57 38.88
CA LYS A 28 -3.99 21.26 38.98
C LYS A 28 -4.68 21.12 40.34
N ASN A 29 -5.95 20.69 40.26
CA ASN A 29 -6.75 19.75 41.05
C ASN A 29 -6.60 19.68 42.58
N ALA A 30 -7.75 19.73 43.26
CA ALA A 30 -8.19 18.70 44.23
C ALA A 30 -9.66 18.95 44.62
N LEU A 31 -10.55 18.01 44.25
CA LEU A 31 -11.60 17.40 45.07
C LEU A 31 -12.54 16.66 44.10
N GLY A 32 -12.74 15.38 44.36
CA GLY A 32 -13.63 14.53 43.58
C GLY A 32 -15.09 14.93 43.78
N ASP A 33 -15.87 14.77 42.72
CA ASP A 33 -17.29 14.54 42.90
C ASP A 33 -17.78 13.57 41.83
N ALA A 34 -18.51 12.57 42.29
CA ALA A 34 -19.09 11.53 41.48
C ALA A 34 -20.33 12.11 40.79
N THR A 35 -20.17 12.52 39.52
CA THR A 35 -21.32 12.73 38.65
C THR A 35 -21.13 11.86 37.43
N SER A 36 -21.98 10.84 37.30
CA SER A 36 -22.15 10.09 36.06
C SER A 36 -22.43 11.10 34.94
N HIS A 37 -21.42 11.37 34.12
CA HIS A 37 -21.61 12.00 32.84
C HIS A 37 -22.43 11.03 31.99
N ILE A 38 -23.76 11.17 32.04
CA ILE A 38 -24.61 10.82 30.92
C ILE A 38 -24.16 11.77 29.80
N THR A 39 -23.19 11.34 29.02
CA THR A 39 -22.90 11.93 27.73
C THR A 39 -24.16 11.72 26.91
N ASN A 40 -24.98 12.77 26.85
CA ASN A 40 -26.09 12.85 25.93
C ASN A 40 -25.45 12.95 24.53
N GLU A 41 -24.99 11.82 24.00
CA GLU A 41 -24.44 11.70 22.67
C GLU A 41 -25.58 12.01 21.70
N ARG A 42 -25.69 13.29 21.33
CA ARG A 42 -26.49 13.69 20.19
C ARG A 42 -25.90 12.95 18.99
N PRO A 43 -26.65 12.08 18.31
CA PRO A 43 -26.15 11.42 17.12
C PRO A 43 -25.69 12.47 16.12
N PRO A 44 -24.61 12.20 15.34
CA PRO A 44 -24.03 13.18 14.43
C PRO A 44 -25.13 13.73 13.51
N ASP A 45 -25.26 15.06 13.44
CA ASP A 45 -26.28 15.76 12.63
C ASP A 45 -25.93 15.71 11.14
N THR A 46 -25.83 14.49 10.62
CA THR A 46 -25.66 14.24 9.21
C THR A 46 -26.98 14.54 8.50
N LYS A 47 -26.88 15.00 7.25
CA LYS A 47 -28.07 15.29 6.42
C LYS A 47 -28.98 14.08 6.27
N ALA A 48 -28.42 12.86 6.25
CA ALA A 48 -29.17 11.62 6.18
C ALA A 48 -29.93 11.33 7.49
N ALA A 49 -29.27 11.48 8.64
CA ALA A 49 -29.92 11.31 9.95
C ALA A 49 -31.04 12.34 10.18
N ARG A 50 -30.86 13.58 9.70
CA ARG A 50 -31.92 14.60 9.72
C ARG A 50 -33.11 14.22 8.84
N GLU A 51 -32.88 13.70 7.64
CA GLU A 51 -33.95 13.30 6.73
C GLU A 51 -34.70 12.06 7.25
N SER A 52 -33.99 11.09 7.85
CA SER A 52 -34.61 9.93 8.52
C SER A 52 -35.58 10.38 9.61
N ARG A 53 -35.14 11.25 10.53
CA ARG A 53 -36.00 11.81 11.59
C ARG A 53 -37.25 12.49 11.07
N ILE A 54 -37.15 13.18 9.92
CA ILE A 54 -38.31 13.81 9.26
C ILE A 54 -39.27 12.75 8.72
N ASN A 55 -38.77 11.69 8.10
CA ASN A 55 -39.61 10.60 7.57
C ASN A 55 -40.26 9.77 8.68
N ASP A 56 -39.55 9.51 9.77
CA ASP A 56 -40.08 8.80 10.94
C ASP A 56 -41.20 9.63 11.60
N ALA A 57 -40.99 10.94 11.76
CA ALA A 57 -41.99 11.87 12.26
C ALA A 57 -43.24 11.93 11.36
N LEU A 58 -43.06 11.97 10.03
CA LEU A 58 -44.18 11.95 9.09
C LEU A 58 -44.95 10.63 9.17
N SER A 59 -44.26 9.50 9.28
CA SER A 59 -44.88 8.18 9.41
C SER A 59 -45.73 8.09 10.68
N ALA A 60 -45.22 8.59 11.81
CA ALA A 60 -45.95 8.65 13.08
C ALA A 60 -47.19 9.56 13.04
N ILE A 61 -47.17 10.62 12.24
CA ILE A 61 -48.34 11.48 12.02
C ILE A 61 -49.39 10.75 11.17
N HIS A 62 -48.98 10.08 10.09
CA HIS A 62 -49.91 9.35 9.22
C HIS A 62 -50.52 8.12 9.89
N SER A 63 -49.77 7.42 10.76
CA SER A 63 -50.26 6.28 11.54
C SER A 63 -51.14 6.66 12.73
N GLY A 64 -51.30 7.97 13.01
CA GLY A 64 -52.03 8.47 14.18
C GLY A 64 -51.29 8.26 15.52
N SER A 65 -50.05 7.75 15.50
CA SER A 65 -49.24 7.54 16.70
C SER A 65 -48.78 8.86 17.34
N ALA A 66 -48.65 9.93 16.54
CA ALA A 66 -48.42 11.27 17.04
C ALA A 66 -49.71 12.09 17.11
N ARG A 67 -50.02 12.66 18.28
CA ARG A 67 -51.25 13.41 18.56
C ARG A 67 -51.36 14.73 17.79
N SER A 68 -50.24 15.30 17.35
CA SER A 68 -50.20 16.53 16.54
C SER A 68 -48.84 16.66 15.83
N VAL A 69 -48.77 17.55 14.85
CA VAL A 69 -47.50 17.85 14.15
C VAL A 69 -46.45 18.41 15.12
N ASP A 70 -46.87 19.20 16.11
CA ASP A 70 -45.96 19.80 17.09
C ASP A 70 -45.49 18.75 18.12
N ALA A 71 -46.34 17.75 18.45
CA ALA A 71 -45.93 16.60 19.25
C ALA A 71 -44.91 15.73 18.50
N ALA A 72 -45.14 15.43 17.22
CA ALA A 72 -44.18 14.70 16.39
C ALA A 72 -42.85 15.46 16.24
N ALA A 73 -42.90 16.78 16.06
CA ALA A 73 -41.71 17.63 15.97
C ALA A 73 -40.84 17.52 17.23
N LEU A 74 -41.47 17.51 18.41
CA LEU A 74 -40.79 17.36 19.69
C LEU A 74 -40.19 15.95 19.84
N THR A 75 -41.00 14.91 19.63
CA THR A 75 -40.60 13.50 19.83
C THR A 75 -39.44 13.09 18.93
N PHE A 76 -39.50 13.45 17.64
CA PHE A 76 -38.49 13.05 16.65
C PHE A 76 -37.41 14.11 16.43
N SER A 77 -37.43 15.21 17.21
CA SER A 77 -36.50 16.34 17.06
C SER A 77 -36.41 16.86 15.62
N ALA A 78 -37.57 16.98 14.96
CA ALA A 78 -37.71 17.45 13.57
C ALA A 78 -38.42 18.82 13.55
N PRO A 79 -38.00 19.80 12.72
CA PRO A 79 -38.65 21.12 12.73
C PRO A 79 -40.11 21.06 12.28
N ALA A 80 -41.04 21.55 13.11
CA ALA A 80 -42.48 21.55 12.82
C ALA A 80 -42.84 22.24 11.49
N SER A 81 -42.11 23.30 11.13
CA SER A 81 -42.27 23.99 9.84
C SER A 81 -41.94 23.08 8.65
N THR A 82 -40.96 22.18 8.79
CA THR A 82 -40.58 21.24 7.74
C THR A 82 -41.62 20.13 7.62
N LEU A 83 -42.14 19.61 8.73
CA LEU A 83 -43.22 18.62 8.73
C LEU A 83 -44.50 19.18 8.10
N LYS A 84 -44.92 20.39 8.49
CA LYS A 84 -46.08 21.09 7.89
C LYS A 84 -45.90 21.30 6.38
N TYR A 85 -44.69 21.65 5.93
CA TYR A 85 -44.38 21.77 4.50
C TYR A 85 -44.48 20.41 3.76
N ARG A 86 -43.91 19.34 4.33
CA ARG A 86 -43.95 17.99 3.73
C ARG A 86 -45.37 17.42 3.65
N LEU A 87 -46.18 17.61 4.70
CA LEU A 87 -47.59 17.19 4.71
C LEU A 87 -48.45 17.90 3.65
N LYS A 88 -48.07 19.13 3.26
CA LYS A 88 -48.69 19.86 2.14
C LYS A 88 -48.17 19.44 0.76
N GLY A 89 -47.44 18.33 0.66
CA GLY A 89 -46.84 17.83 -0.59
C GLY A 89 -45.48 18.44 -0.94
N GLY A 90 -44.87 19.19 -0.02
CA GLY A 90 -43.51 19.69 -0.18
C GLY A 90 -42.48 18.56 -0.28
N ARG A 91 -41.47 18.72 -1.13
CA ARG A 91 -40.45 17.68 -1.39
C ARG A 91 -39.24 17.84 -0.48
N SER A 92 -38.46 16.77 -0.34
CA SER A 92 -37.15 16.88 0.26
C SER A 92 -36.23 17.75 -0.55
N ARG A 93 -35.22 18.32 0.13
CA ARG A 93 -34.15 19.05 -0.56
C ARG A 93 -33.48 18.14 -1.60
N THR A 94 -33.28 16.86 -1.27
CA THR A 94 -32.69 15.89 -2.20
C THR A 94 -33.58 15.67 -3.42
N GLU A 95 -34.88 15.46 -3.21
CA GLU A 95 -35.88 15.26 -4.26
C GLU A 95 -36.03 16.49 -5.17
N GLY A 96 -36.05 17.69 -4.58
CA GLY A 96 -36.10 18.96 -5.33
C GLY A 96 -34.88 19.16 -6.24
N HIS A 97 -33.73 18.59 -5.88
CA HIS A 97 -32.49 18.69 -6.65
C HIS A 97 -32.23 17.50 -7.59
N ILE A 98 -33.13 16.51 -7.70
CA ILE A 98 -32.96 15.35 -8.61
C ILE A 98 -32.74 15.82 -10.06
N LYS A 99 -33.56 16.75 -10.55
CA LYS A 99 -33.46 17.28 -11.93
C LYS A 99 -32.14 18.03 -12.20
N GLN A 100 -31.44 18.45 -11.15
CA GLN A 100 -30.16 19.16 -11.24
C GLN A 100 -28.95 18.22 -11.19
N GLN A 101 -29.16 16.92 -10.89
CA GLN A 101 -28.08 15.95 -10.98
C GLN A 101 -27.69 15.74 -12.45
N ILE A 102 -26.41 15.46 -12.68
CA ILE A 102 -25.90 15.12 -14.02
C ILE A 102 -26.36 13.72 -14.43
N LEU A 103 -26.39 12.78 -13.47
CA LEU A 103 -26.79 11.40 -13.68
C LEU A 103 -28.09 11.11 -12.93
N SER A 104 -28.95 10.27 -13.51
CA SER A 104 -29.99 9.57 -12.76
C SER A 104 -29.39 8.56 -11.78
N GLU A 105 -30.19 8.05 -10.85
CA GLU A 105 -29.74 7.02 -9.92
C GLU A 105 -29.32 5.74 -10.65
N SER A 106 -30.10 5.29 -11.64
CA SER A 106 -29.76 4.13 -12.48
C SER A 106 -28.48 4.34 -13.29
N GLN A 107 -28.28 5.51 -13.89
CA GLN A 107 -27.04 5.84 -14.61
C GLN A 107 -25.83 5.85 -13.66
N LYS A 108 -26.01 6.31 -12.42
CA LYS A 108 -24.98 6.31 -11.39
C LYS A 108 -24.56 4.88 -11.04
N GLU A 109 -25.53 3.98 -10.83
CA GLU A 109 -25.27 2.56 -10.53
C GLU A 109 -24.50 1.87 -11.66
N VAL A 110 -24.95 2.04 -12.91
CA VAL A 110 -24.26 1.47 -14.08
C VAL A 110 -22.83 2.01 -14.20
N LEU A 111 -22.62 3.32 -13.97
CA LEU A 111 -21.29 3.92 -14.03
C LEU A 111 -20.36 3.40 -12.91
N ILE A 112 -20.89 3.12 -11.72
CA ILE A 112 -20.15 2.49 -10.62
C ILE A 112 -19.73 1.07 -11.02
N GLU A 113 -20.64 0.28 -11.57
CA GLU A 113 -20.33 -1.07 -12.03
C GLU A 113 -19.29 -1.08 -13.14
N TRP A 114 -19.37 -0.14 -14.09
CA TRP A 114 -18.34 0.00 -15.12
C TRP A 114 -16.97 0.32 -14.53
N CYS A 115 -16.89 1.22 -13.54
CA CYS A 115 -15.64 1.50 -12.84
C CYS A 115 -15.06 0.23 -12.20
N LYS A 116 -15.88 -0.61 -11.57
CA LYS A 116 -15.46 -1.89 -10.96
C LYS A 116 -14.93 -2.86 -12.01
N VAL A 117 -15.70 -3.11 -13.07
CA VAL A 117 -15.32 -4.03 -14.16
C VAL A 117 -14.01 -3.60 -14.83
N LYS A 118 -13.85 -2.31 -15.10
CA LYS A 118 -12.60 -1.75 -15.66
C LYS A 118 -11.43 -1.90 -14.70
N GLY A 119 -11.67 -1.72 -13.40
CA GLY A 119 -10.69 -2.02 -12.34
C GLY A 119 -10.21 -3.46 -12.35
N HIS A 120 -11.14 -4.42 -12.42
CA HIS A 120 -10.80 -5.85 -12.50
C HIS A 120 -9.99 -6.21 -13.75
N ARG A 121 -10.20 -5.50 -14.86
CA ARG A 121 -9.46 -5.70 -16.13
C ARG A 121 -8.14 -4.95 -16.22
N ALA A 122 -7.75 -4.21 -15.18
CA ALA A 122 -6.59 -3.30 -15.21
C ALA A 122 -6.68 -2.23 -16.32
N GLU A 123 -7.90 -1.86 -16.73
CA GLU A 123 -8.21 -0.83 -17.72
C GLU A 123 -8.89 0.38 -17.05
N THR A 124 -8.39 0.77 -15.87
CA THR A 124 -9.03 1.78 -15.02
C THR A 124 -9.14 3.14 -15.69
N TRP A 125 -10.22 3.88 -15.40
CA TRP A 125 -10.36 5.26 -15.82
C TRP A 125 -9.70 6.25 -14.85
N SER A 126 -8.99 7.21 -15.40
CA SER A 126 -8.60 8.44 -14.73
C SER A 126 -9.81 9.32 -14.42
N ARG A 127 -9.60 10.34 -13.57
CA ARG A 127 -10.63 11.37 -13.30
C ARG A 127 -11.09 12.09 -14.57
N LEU A 128 -10.20 12.27 -15.54
CA LEU A 128 -10.51 12.91 -16.81
C LEU A 128 -11.38 12.00 -17.69
N GLU A 129 -11.02 10.73 -17.82
CA GLU A 129 -11.79 9.76 -18.60
C GLU A 129 -13.18 9.53 -18.01
N LEU A 130 -13.30 9.47 -16.68
CA LEU A 130 -14.61 9.38 -16.02
C LEU A 130 -15.50 10.59 -16.38
N ARG A 131 -14.94 11.80 -16.43
CA ARG A 131 -15.68 13.01 -16.86
C ARG A 131 -16.08 12.92 -18.33
N GLN A 132 -15.19 12.41 -19.17
CA GLN A 132 -15.45 12.23 -20.60
C GLN A 132 -16.58 11.21 -20.82
N LYS A 133 -16.57 10.07 -20.12
CA LYS A 133 -17.64 9.06 -20.18
C LYS A 133 -18.99 9.62 -19.73
N VAL A 134 -19.02 10.41 -18.66
CA VAL A 134 -20.25 11.06 -18.22
C VAL A 134 -20.74 12.10 -19.24
N PHE A 135 -19.83 12.84 -19.89
CA PHE A 135 -20.20 13.75 -20.97
C PHE A 135 -20.78 12.98 -22.18
N GLU A 136 -20.18 11.86 -22.57
CA GLU A 136 -20.70 11.00 -23.66
C GLU A 136 -22.10 10.46 -23.36
N ILE A 137 -22.38 10.07 -22.11
CA ILE A 137 -23.70 9.52 -21.70
C ILE A 137 -24.77 10.62 -21.60
N THR A 138 -24.41 11.81 -21.12
CA THR A 138 -25.40 12.82 -20.67
C THR A 138 -25.42 14.10 -21.50
N GLY A 139 -24.42 14.32 -22.36
CA GLY A 139 -24.16 15.59 -23.03
C GLY A 139 -23.73 16.73 -22.09
N ARG A 140 -23.65 16.48 -20.78
CA ARG A 140 -23.32 17.49 -19.76
C ARG A 140 -21.88 17.32 -19.29
N LYS A 141 -21.06 18.37 -19.39
CA LYS A 141 -19.64 18.32 -19.06
C LYS A 141 -19.41 18.43 -17.55
N PRO A 142 -18.97 17.36 -16.85
CA PRO A 142 -18.73 17.45 -15.42
C PRO A 142 -17.42 18.18 -15.14
N CYS A 143 -17.36 18.89 -14.01
CA CYS A 143 -16.15 19.53 -13.51
C CYS A 143 -15.41 18.63 -12.51
N GLU A 144 -14.18 19.01 -12.15
CA GLU A 144 -13.36 18.22 -11.20
C GLU A 144 -14.01 18.09 -9.82
N LYS A 145 -14.71 19.14 -9.36
CA LYS A 145 -15.46 19.11 -8.11
C LYS A 145 -16.59 18.08 -8.13
N TRP A 146 -17.18 17.81 -9.31
CA TRP A 146 -18.20 16.78 -9.46
C TRP A 146 -17.59 15.39 -9.25
N VAL A 147 -16.43 15.10 -9.85
CA VAL A 147 -15.73 13.80 -9.68
C VAL A 147 -15.42 13.55 -8.20
N LYS A 148 -14.86 14.55 -7.50
CA LYS A 148 -14.58 14.45 -6.06
C LYS A 148 -15.85 14.12 -5.26
N ARG A 149 -16.96 14.79 -5.56
CA ARG A 149 -18.25 14.54 -4.88
C ARG A 149 -18.85 13.18 -5.24
N PHE A 150 -18.69 12.73 -6.49
CA PHE A 150 -19.14 11.42 -6.94
C PHE A 150 -18.41 10.31 -6.20
N LEU A 151 -17.07 10.35 -6.13
CA LEU A 151 -16.28 9.34 -5.42
C LEU A 151 -16.57 9.34 -3.92
N ASN A 152 -16.66 10.53 -3.29
CA ASN A 152 -16.97 10.63 -1.86
C ASN A 152 -18.36 10.08 -1.49
N LYS A 153 -19.34 10.16 -2.40
CA LYS A 153 -20.69 9.63 -2.18
C LYS A 153 -20.81 8.13 -2.46
N ASN A 154 -19.85 7.55 -3.17
CA ASN A 154 -19.89 6.16 -3.60
C ASN A 154 -18.58 5.46 -3.18
N PRO A 155 -18.42 5.14 -1.89
CA PRO A 155 -17.15 4.62 -1.34
C PRO A 155 -16.74 3.26 -1.93
N SER A 156 -17.66 2.55 -2.60
CA SER A 156 -17.36 1.33 -3.35
C SER A 156 -16.42 1.53 -4.55
N VAL A 157 -16.14 2.78 -4.95
CA VAL A 157 -15.16 3.13 -5.98
C VAL A 157 -14.32 4.30 -5.48
N SER A 158 -13.01 4.08 -5.33
CA SER A 158 -12.07 5.07 -4.78
C SER A 158 -10.82 5.20 -5.64
N PRO A 159 -10.16 6.38 -5.65
CA PRO A 159 -8.92 6.57 -6.38
C PRO A 159 -7.74 5.99 -5.59
N TYR A 160 -6.89 5.21 -6.27
CA TYR A 160 -5.67 4.64 -5.70
C TYR A 160 -4.46 4.94 -6.58
N ASN A 161 -3.27 4.91 -5.98
CA ASN A 161 -2.02 4.92 -6.74
C ASN A 161 -1.82 3.55 -7.38
N THR A 162 -1.71 3.50 -8.69
CA THR A 162 -1.48 2.26 -9.45
C THR A 162 -0.02 1.88 -9.40
N ARG A 163 0.26 0.57 -9.40
CA ARG A 163 1.59 0.02 -9.66
C ARG A 163 1.63 -0.43 -11.13
N PRO A 164 2.68 -0.10 -11.89
CA PRO A 164 2.80 -0.61 -13.26
C PRO A 164 2.88 -2.13 -13.23
N LEU A 165 2.11 -2.79 -14.09
CA LEU A 165 2.16 -4.22 -14.33
C LEU A 165 2.62 -4.44 -15.77
N ASP A 166 3.68 -5.21 -15.94
CA ASP A 166 4.18 -5.56 -17.28
C ASP A 166 3.16 -6.46 -18.01
N PRO A 167 2.77 -6.17 -19.27
CA PRO A 167 1.78 -6.96 -20.01
C PRO A 167 2.16 -8.44 -20.19
N LYS A 168 3.46 -8.77 -20.26
CA LYS A 168 3.93 -10.16 -20.31
C LYS A 168 3.72 -10.86 -18.96
N ARG A 169 3.91 -10.15 -17.83
CA ARG A 169 3.59 -10.66 -16.48
C ARG A 169 2.08 -10.92 -16.32
N ALA A 170 1.25 -10.00 -16.81
CA ALA A 170 -0.22 -10.16 -16.77
C ALA A 170 -0.72 -11.38 -17.56
N ARG A 171 -0.12 -11.68 -18.73
CA ARG A 171 -0.47 -12.88 -19.51
C ARG A 171 0.07 -14.17 -18.92
N ALA A 172 1.28 -14.15 -18.35
CA ALA A 172 1.90 -15.33 -17.76
C ALA A 172 1.19 -15.76 -16.46
N PHE A 173 0.66 -14.81 -15.69
CA PHE A 173 -0.12 -15.09 -14.48
C PHE A 173 -1.58 -15.46 -14.82
N ASN A 174 -1.77 -16.66 -15.36
CA ASN A 174 -3.09 -17.25 -15.63
C ASN A 174 -3.28 -18.53 -14.80
N SER A 175 -4.54 -18.90 -14.52
CA SER A 175 -4.88 -20.02 -13.64
C SER A 175 -4.27 -21.35 -14.10
N ARG A 176 -4.17 -21.60 -15.40
CA ARG A 176 -3.57 -22.85 -15.91
C ARG A 176 -2.08 -22.94 -15.55
N THR A 177 -1.33 -21.86 -15.78
CA THR A 177 0.11 -21.81 -15.47
C THR A 177 0.36 -21.89 -13.96
N VAL A 178 -0.45 -21.19 -13.16
CA VAL A 178 -0.33 -21.21 -11.70
C VAL A 178 -0.70 -22.58 -11.12
N ASN A 179 -1.83 -23.15 -11.53
CA ASN A 179 -2.27 -24.46 -11.06
C ASN A 179 -1.26 -25.54 -11.48
N GLY A 180 -0.80 -25.54 -12.73
CA GLY A 180 0.19 -26.53 -13.16
C GLY A 180 1.51 -26.50 -12.39
N PHE A 181 1.92 -25.35 -11.86
CA PHE A 181 3.06 -25.27 -10.94
C PHE A 181 2.75 -25.88 -9.57
N PHE A 182 1.60 -25.54 -8.98
CA PHE A 182 1.22 -26.10 -7.68
C PHE A 182 0.92 -27.60 -7.76
N ASP A 183 0.34 -28.08 -8.86
CA ASP A 183 0.13 -29.50 -9.12
C ASP A 183 1.48 -30.25 -9.17
N LEU A 184 2.51 -29.66 -9.79
CA LEU A 184 3.86 -30.23 -9.82
C LEU A 184 4.54 -30.21 -8.45
N LEU A 185 4.44 -29.08 -7.74
CA LEU A 185 4.96 -28.93 -6.38
C LEU A 185 4.32 -29.95 -5.42
N GLU A 186 2.99 -30.06 -5.43
CA GLU A 186 2.25 -31.01 -4.61
C GLU A 186 2.62 -32.45 -4.97
N LYS A 187 2.73 -32.75 -6.26
CA LYS A 187 3.17 -34.06 -6.72
C LYS A 187 4.56 -34.41 -6.20
N ASP A 188 5.56 -33.54 -6.33
CA ASP A 188 6.92 -33.81 -5.85
C ASP A 188 6.96 -34.03 -4.33
N ILE A 189 6.21 -33.22 -3.57
CA ILE A 189 6.10 -33.37 -2.11
C ILE A 189 5.50 -34.74 -1.75
N ILE A 190 4.44 -35.16 -2.43
CA ILE A 190 3.76 -36.43 -2.16
C ILE A 190 4.61 -37.63 -2.60
N ASP A 191 5.08 -37.63 -3.86
CA ASP A 191 5.78 -38.77 -4.47
C ASP A 191 7.10 -39.09 -3.74
N TYR A 192 7.81 -38.06 -3.27
CA TYR A 192 9.08 -38.21 -2.56
C TYR A 192 8.95 -38.11 -1.04
N GLU A 193 7.73 -37.93 -0.52
CA GLU A 193 7.44 -37.75 0.92
C GLU A 193 8.30 -36.65 1.55
N ILE A 194 8.42 -35.50 0.87
CA ILE A 194 9.31 -34.40 1.27
C ILE A 194 8.70 -33.69 2.49
N PRO A 195 9.37 -33.71 3.66
CA PRO A 195 8.87 -33.01 4.83
C PRO A 195 9.13 -31.50 4.73
N MET A 196 8.41 -30.70 5.52
CA MET A 196 8.46 -29.23 5.44
C MET A 196 9.86 -28.67 5.70
N GLU A 197 10.64 -29.29 6.59
CA GLU A 197 12.01 -28.94 6.92
C GLU A 197 13.00 -29.13 5.76
N ASN A 198 12.59 -29.79 4.68
CA ASN A 198 13.36 -30.02 3.46
C ASN A 198 12.90 -29.15 2.28
N ILE A 199 11.91 -28.27 2.46
CA ILE A 199 11.38 -27.41 1.39
C ILE A 199 11.93 -26.01 1.57
N TYR A 200 12.68 -25.53 0.59
CA TYR A 200 13.34 -24.23 0.60
C TYR A 200 12.87 -23.35 -0.56
N ASN A 201 12.79 -22.06 -0.30
CA ASN A 201 12.64 -21.05 -1.34
C ASN A 201 13.84 -20.10 -1.33
N THR A 202 14.34 -19.73 -2.51
CA THR A 202 15.47 -18.80 -2.67
C THR A 202 15.14 -17.66 -3.64
N ASP A 203 15.76 -16.51 -3.38
CA ASP A 203 15.62 -15.30 -4.19
C ASP A 203 16.84 -14.38 -4.03
N GLU A 204 17.05 -13.48 -4.99
CA GLU A 204 18.12 -12.50 -4.95
C GLU A 204 17.59 -11.07 -4.83
N LYS A 205 18.13 -10.33 -3.87
CA LYS A 205 17.76 -8.93 -3.64
C LYS A 205 18.91 -7.98 -3.91
N GLY A 206 18.71 -7.12 -4.90
CA GLY A 206 19.60 -6.00 -5.20
C GLY A 206 19.35 -4.77 -4.32
N LEU A 207 20.38 -4.32 -3.61
CA LEU A 207 20.44 -3.09 -2.83
C LEU A 207 21.36 -2.08 -3.53
N GLN A 208 20.80 -0.99 -4.05
CA GLN A 208 21.59 0.10 -4.64
C GLN A 208 21.95 1.13 -3.57
N LEU A 209 23.25 1.33 -3.31
CA LEU A 209 23.75 2.23 -2.26
C LEU A 209 23.33 3.69 -2.45
N GLY A 210 23.25 4.17 -3.69
CA GLY A 210 22.73 5.50 -4.01
C GLY A 210 21.25 5.70 -3.66
N GLY A 211 20.51 4.66 -3.28
CA GLY A 211 19.07 4.70 -3.06
C GLY A 211 18.33 4.87 -4.39
N GLY A 212 17.58 3.85 -4.79
CA GLY A 212 16.83 3.84 -6.06
C GLY A 212 15.88 5.04 -6.26
N ARG A 213 15.13 5.05 -7.38
CA ARG A 213 14.25 6.17 -7.79
C ARG A 213 13.16 6.60 -6.80
N ARG A 214 12.97 5.90 -5.67
CA ARG A 214 11.98 6.27 -4.64
C ARG A 214 12.64 7.15 -3.57
N SER A 215 12.19 8.38 -3.47
CA SER A 215 12.42 9.24 -2.30
C SER A 215 12.07 8.44 -1.04
N SER A 216 13.00 8.33 -0.10
CA SER A 216 12.69 7.74 1.21
C SER A 216 11.52 8.51 1.80
N LEU A 217 10.45 7.81 2.20
CA LEU A 217 9.27 8.42 2.85
C LEU A 217 9.60 8.98 4.26
N ILE A 218 10.87 8.95 4.66
CA ILE A 218 11.38 9.52 5.90
C ILE A 218 11.30 11.03 5.78
N GLN A 219 10.41 11.64 6.59
CA GLN A 219 10.38 13.09 6.77
C GLN A 219 11.69 13.51 7.42
N ARG A 220 12.38 14.46 6.79
CA ARG A 220 13.61 15.05 7.33
C ARG A 220 13.32 16.46 7.84
N ILE A 221 14.05 16.83 8.87
CA ILE A 221 13.91 18.12 9.52
C ILE A 221 14.67 19.14 8.68
N TYR A 222 13.97 20.19 8.27
CA TYR A 222 14.53 21.36 7.59
C TYR A 222 14.07 22.61 8.35
N GLU A 223 14.77 23.72 8.17
CA GLU A 223 14.33 25.01 8.67
C GLU A 223 12.96 25.38 8.09
N THR A 224 12.07 25.90 8.93
CA THR A 224 10.72 26.34 8.54
C THR A 224 10.82 27.40 7.44
N GLY A 225 10.25 27.11 6.27
CA GLY A 225 10.23 28.03 5.12
C GLY A 225 11.39 27.87 4.13
N SER A 226 12.39 27.02 4.41
CA SER A 226 13.48 26.76 3.47
C SER A 226 12.96 26.17 2.15
N LYS A 227 13.37 26.77 1.03
CA LYS A 227 13.05 26.30 -0.33
C LYS A 227 14.03 25.22 -0.80
N ASP A 228 15.27 25.26 -0.31
CA ASP A 228 16.36 24.37 -0.68
C ASP A 228 16.41 23.16 0.27
N ARG A 229 15.58 22.16 -0.06
CA ARG A 229 15.49 20.91 0.70
C ARG A 229 16.21 19.79 -0.05
N TYR A 230 17.53 19.88 -0.10
CA TYR A 230 18.39 18.87 -0.71
C TYR A 230 18.87 17.83 0.30
N ILE A 231 19.21 16.66 -0.21
CA ILE A 231 19.93 15.61 0.52
C ILE A 231 21.14 15.30 -0.35
N LEU A 232 22.34 15.27 0.23
CA LEU A 232 23.51 14.73 -0.45
C LEU A 232 23.19 13.27 -0.80
N LYS A 233 23.12 12.99 -2.09
CA LYS A 233 22.87 11.66 -2.62
C LYS A 233 24.14 11.24 -3.33
N GLY A 234 24.75 10.15 -2.88
CA GLY A 234 25.80 9.51 -3.66
C GLY A 234 25.23 9.14 -5.03
N ASP A 235 25.92 9.53 -6.07
CA ASP A 235 25.69 9.12 -7.46
C ASP A 235 26.11 7.66 -7.72
N SER A 236 26.72 7.01 -6.72
CA SER A 236 27.06 5.60 -6.72
C SER A 236 25.82 4.73 -6.97
N LEU A 237 25.77 4.16 -8.18
CA LEU A 237 24.85 3.08 -8.57
C LEU A 237 25.38 1.70 -8.14
N THR A 238 26.33 1.66 -7.20
CA THR A 238 26.89 0.42 -6.69
C THR A 238 25.77 -0.48 -6.17
N LEU A 239 25.69 -1.67 -6.78
CA LEU A 239 24.77 -2.72 -6.40
C LEU A 239 25.46 -3.63 -5.38
N ILE A 240 24.74 -3.92 -4.31
CA ILE A 240 25.03 -5.05 -3.42
C ILE A 240 23.91 -6.04 -3.66
N THR A 241 24.23 -7.30 -3.96
CA THR A 241 23.22 -8.34 -4.10
C THR A 241 23.29 -9.25 -2.90
N ILE A 242 22.14 -9.58 -2.32
CA ILE A 242 22.01 -10.59 -1.28
C ILE A 242 21.27 -11.78 -1.89
N ILE A 243 21.82 -12.98 -1.73
CA ILE A 243 21.14 -14.23 -2.05
C ILE A 243 20.68 -14.88 -0.74
N GLU A 244 19.38 -15.15 -0.65
CA GLU A 244 18.75 -15.67 0.57
C GLU A 244 18.00 -16.96 0.25
N ALA A 245 17.96 -17.88 1.21
CA ALA A 245 17.09 -19.05 1.15
C ALA A 245 16.41 -19.29 2.50
N VAL A 246 15.12 -19.59 2.47
CA VAL A 246 14.30 -19.81 3.68
C VAL A 246 13.59 -21.16 3.54
N CYS A 247 13.66 -21.95 4.60
CA CYS A 247 12.93 -23.21 4.72
C CYS A 247 11.46 -22.96 5.03
N ALA A 248 10.57 -23.86 4.62
CA ALA A 248 9.14 -23.79 4.93
C ALA A 248 8.86 -23.90 6.44
N ASP A 249 9.80 -24.42 7.24
CA ASP A 249 9.76 -24.38 8.71
C ASP A 249 10.10 -23.01 9.32
N GLY A 250 10.44 -22.02 8.48
CA GLY A 250 10.81 -20.66 8.87
C GLY A 250 12.31 -20.46 9.15
N THR A 251 13.13 -21.50 9.07
CA THR A 251 14.58 -21.40 9.26
C THR A 251 15.24 -20.71 8.07
N LEU A 252 16.03 -19.68 8.37
CA LEU A 252 16.82 -18.95 7.39
C LEU A 252 18.17 -19.66 7.14
N CYS A 253 18.48 -19.93 5.86
CA CYS A 253 19.84 -20.28 5.45
C CYS A 253 20.73 -19.02 5.57
N PRO A 254 21.96 -19.14 6.10
CA PRO A 254 22.90 -18.03 6.13
C PRO A 254 23.00 -17.34 4.75
N PRO A 255 22.77 -16.02 4.66
CA PRO A 255 22.69 -15.32 3.38
C PRO A 255 24.07 -15.21 2.72
N GLY A 256 24.08 -15.11 1.40
CA GLY A 256 25.27 -14.76 0.62
C GLY A 256 25.27 -13.28 0.24
N ILE A 257 26.42 -12.62 0.30
CA ILE A 257 26.59 -11.22 -0.12
C ILE A 257 27.52 -11.15 -1.34
N ILE A 258 27.08 -10.45 -2.37
CA ILE A 258 27.81 -10.18 -3.60
C ILE A 258 28.01 -8.66 -3.73
N MET A 259 29.26 -8.21 -3.90
CA MET A 259 29.60 -6.78 -4.03
C MET A 259 30.67 -6.50 -5.08
N PRO A 260 30.77 -5.28 -5.62
CA PRO A 260 31.91 -4.90 -6.43
C PRO A 260 33.20 -4.71 -5.64
N PRO A 261 34.37 -4.87 -6.30
CA PRO A 261 35.66 -4.61 -5.68
C PRO A 261 35.76 -3.17 -5.14
N GLY A 262 36.33 -2.97 -3.95
CA GLY A 262 36.44 -1.67 -3.30
C GLY A 262 36.95 -1.75 -1.87
N ALA A 263 36.85 -0.64 -1.10
CA ALA A 263 37.22 -0.59 0.31
C ALA A 263 36.18 -1.32 1.18
N THR A 264 36.19 -2.64 1.11
CA THR A 264 35.36 -3.51 1.93
C THR A 264 36.06 -3.82 3.25
N GLY A 265 35.35 -3.68 4.37
CA GLY A 265 35.78 -4.25 5.65
C GLY A 265 35.86 -5.77 5.59
N ASP A 266 36.27 -6.41 6.67
CA ASP A 266 36.33 -7.87 6.78
C ASP A 266 34.92 -8.48 6.88
N TRP A 267 34.19 -8.55 5.77
CA TRP A 267 32.84 -9.12 5.73
C TRP A 267 32.82 -10.61 6.06
N MET A 268 33.95 -11.31 5.90
CA MET A 268 34.09 -12.71 6.31
C MET A 268 34.01 -12.89 7.83
N SER A 269 34.24 -11.82 8.60
CA SER A 269 34.11 -11.83 10.07
C SER A 269 32.69 -11.57 10.58
N VAL A 270 31.74 -11.28 9.69
CA VAL A 270 30.35 -11.03 10.09
C VAL A 270 29.67 -12.34 10.49
N GLU A 271 29.29 -12.44 11.76
CA GLU A 271 28.57 -13.59 12.29
C GLU A 271 27.25 -13.82 11.53
N GLY A 272 26.97 -15.08 11.20
CA GLY A 272 25.75 -15.48 10.51
C GLY A 272 25.76 -15.30 8.98
N LEU A 273 26.87 -14.82 8.40
CA LEU A 273 27.02 -14.75 6.95
C LEU A 273 27.37 -16.14 6.38
N GLY A 274 26.67 -16.57 5.32
CA GLY A 274 26.92 -17.85 4.66
C GLY A 274 28.11 -17.78 3.71
N CYS A 275 28.12 -16.77 2.84
CA CYS A 275 29.26 -16.47 1.99
C CYS A 275 29.38 -14.99 1.66
N PHE A 276 30.60 -14.61 1.29
CA PHE A 276 30.90 -13.34 0.69
C PHE A 276 31.63 -13.58 -0.63
N THR A 277 31.22 -12.89 -1.68
CA THR A 277 31.90 -12.93 -2.96
C THR A 277 31.89 -11.56 -3.63
N GLN A 278 32.79 -11.38 -4.59
CA GLN A 278 32.91 -10.15 -5.35
C GLN A 278 32.63 -10.41 -6.83
N SER A 279 31.89 -9.47 -7.45
CA SER A 279 31.67 -9.46 -8.90
C SER A 279 31.89 -8.05 -9.42
N ALA A 280 32.33 -7.88 -10.68
CA ALA A 280 32.76 -6.57 -11.19
C ALA A 280 31.75 -5.42 -10.99
N ASN A 281 30.46 -5.75 -10.94
CA ASN A 281 29.35 -4.80 -10.87
C ASN A 281 28.37 -5.09 -9.71
N GLY A 282 28.67 -6.05 -8.82
CA GLY A 282 27.81 -6.48 -7.72
C GLY A 282 26.62 -7.35 -8.12
N TRP A 283 26.54 -7.78 -9.38
CA TRP A 283 25.52 -8.73 -9.84
C TRP A 283 25.95 -10.17 -9.58
N THR A 284 24.97 -11.05 -9.40
CA THR A 284 25.18 -12.50 -9.46
C THR A 284 25.47 -12.93 -10.90
N ASP A 285 26.15 -14.08 -11.05
CA ASP A 285 26.32 -14.78 -12.32
C ASP A 285 26.23 -16.30 -12.08
N ASN A 286 26.33 -17.08 -13.14
CA ASN A 286 26.25 -18.55 -13.07
C ASN A 286 27.30 -19.14 -12.11
N TYR A 287 28.52 -18.59 -12.09
CA TYR A 287 29.60 -19.08 -11.24
C TYR A 287 29.32 -18.76 -9.78
N ILE A 288 28.90 -17.53 -9.48
CA ILE A 288 28.58 -17.09 -8.12
C ILE A 288 27.38 -17.86 -7.56
N CYS A 289 26.32 -18.05 -8.36
CA CYS A 289 25.16 -18.84 -7.96
C CYS A 289 25.56 -20.29 -7.65
N HIS A 290 26.35 -20.93 -8.52
CA HIS A 290 26.89 -22.26 -8.26
C HIS A 290 27.72 -22.31 -6.97
N GLN A 291 28.60 -21.34 -6.74
CA GLN A 291 29.44 -21.30 -5.54
C GLN A 291 28.60 -21.16 -4.26
N TRP A 292 27.55 -20.33 -4.28
CA TRP A 292 26.60 -20.26 -3.16
C TRP A 292 25.87 -21.59 -2.96
N PHE A 293 25.41 -22.22 -4.03
CA PHE A 293 24.68 -23.49 -3.97
C PHE A 293 25.55 -24.61 -3.37
N GLU A 294 26.78 -24.75 -3.86
CA GLU A 294 27.76 -25.75 -3.44
C GLU A 294 28.26 -25.53 -2.02
N LYS A 295 28.64 -24.29 -1.67
CA LYS A 295 29.39 -24.01 -0.43
C LYS A 295 28.51 -23.56 0.73
N CYS A 296 27.29 -23.10 0.47
CA CYS A 296 26.40 -22.59 1.50
C CYS A 296 25.13 -23.41 1.59
N PHE A 297 24.36 -23.47 0.49
CA PHE A 297 23.02 -24.06 0.53
C PHE A 297 23.06 -25.57 0.80
N ILE A 298 23.81 -26.33 -0.01
CA ILE A 298 23.89 -27.80 0.15
C ILE A 298 24.38 -28.19 1.54
N PRO A 299 25.53 -27.68 2.07
CA PRO A 299 25.98 -28.01 3.41
C PRO A 299 24.97 -27.66 4.50
N PHE A 300 24.30 -26.51 4.39
CA PHE A 300 23.27 -26.10 5.34
C PHE A 300 22.05 -27.03 5.32
N ALA A 301 21.49 -27.28 4.13
CA ALA A 301 20.27 -28.07 3.97
C ALA A 301 20.51 -29.55 4.31
N THR A 302 21.64 -30.13 3.88
CA THR A 302 21.98 -31.53 4.20
C THR A 302 22.27 -31.76 5.68
N THR A 303 22.92 -30.82 6.37
CA THR A 303 23.13 -30.90 7.82
C THR A 303 21.82 -30.91 8.61
N ARG A 304 20.80 -30.20 8.10
CA ARG A 304 19.47 -30.15 8.71
C ARG A 304 18.56 -31.32 8.30
N ASN A 305 18.87 -31.99 7.21
CA ASN A 305 18.05 -33.07 6.68
C ASN A 305 18.19 -34.34 7.54
N THR A 306 17.37 -34.44 8.58
CA THR A 306 17.31 -35.62 9.46
C THR A 306 16.43 -36.73 8.90
N SER A 307 15.56 -36.43 7.94
CA SER A 307 14.61 -37.39 7.37
C SER A 307 15.23 -38.32 6.33
N GLY A 308 16.36 -37.93 5.74
CA GLY A 308 16.98 -38.64 4.61
C GLY A 308 16.17 -38.56 3.31
N LYS A 309 15.08 -37.78 3.29
CA LYS A 309 14.26 -37.53 2.10
C LYS A 309 14.92 -36.48 1.20
N PRO A 310 14.54 -36.38 -0.07
CA PRO A 310 15.05 -35.33 -0.94
C PRO A 310 14.82 -33.92 -0.37
N ILE A 311 15.68 -32.98 -0.78
CA ILE A 311 15.55 -31.55 -0.48
C ILE A 311 14.92 -30.89 -1.70
N LEU A 312 13.92 -30.04 -1.51
CA LEU A 312 13.29 -29.27 -2.59
C LEU A 312 13.75 -27.81 -2.52
N LEU A 313 14.38 -27.30 -3.58
CA LEU A 313 14.75 -25.89 -3.71
C LEU A 313 13.91 -25.21 -4.79
N ILE A 314 13.12 -24.23 -4.37
CA ILE A 314 12.25 -23.42 -5.23
C ILE A 314 12.93 -22.08 -5.52
N SER A 315 13.19 -21.76 -6.79
CA SER A 315 13.80 -20.50 -7.21
C SER A 315 13.01 -19.84 -8.33
N ASP A 316 13.34 -18.60 -8.68
CA ASP A 316 12.84 -18.04 -9.94
C ASP A 316 13.52 -18.74 -11.14
N GLY A 317 12.83 -18.78 -12.29
CA GLY A 317 13.33 -19.46 -13.49
C GLY A 317 14.45 -18.71 -14.23
N HIS A 318 15.34 -18.00 -13.52
CA HIS A 318 16.51 -17.37 -14.12
C HIS A 318 17.54 -18.41 -14.57
N GLN A 319 18.22 -18.16 -15.70
CA GLN A 319 19.14 -19.13 -16.31
C GLN A 319 20.32 -19.53 -15.40
N SER A 320 20.71 -18.68 -14.44
CA SER A 320 21.77 -18.97 -13.47
C SER A 320 21.39 -20.07 -12.47
N HIS A 321 20.10 -20.37 -12.30
CA HIS A 321 19.60 -21.31 -11.27
C HIS A 321 19.50 -22.76 -11.77
N GLU A 322 19.77 -23.01 -13.05
CA GLU A 322 19.64 -24.34 -13.65
C GLU A 322 20.76 -24.65 -14.67
N THR A 323 22.00 -24.27 -14.35
CA THR A 323 23.13 -24.66 -15.20
C THR A 323 23.34 -26.19 -15.15
N PRO A 324 23.94 -26.80 -16.19
CA PRO A 324 24.23 -28.23 -16.18
C PRO A 324 25.03 -28.69 -14.95
N GLU A 325 25.98 -27.87 -14.51
CA GLU A 325 26.83 -28.14 -13.34
C GLU A 325 26.00 -28.10 -12.05
N MET A 326 25.13 -27.11 -11.91
CA MET A 326 24.24 -27.00 -10.74
C MET A 326 23.24 -28.16 -10.69
N ARG A 327 22.73 -28.64 -11.83
CA ARG A 327 21.86 -29.82 -11.91
C ARG A 327 22.59 -31.11 -11.52
N LEU A 328 23.83 -31.28 -11.96
CA LEU A 328 24.64 -32.43 -11.57
C LEU A 328 24.88 -32.44 -10.06
N LEU A 329 25.27 -31.30 -9.51
CA LEU A 329 25.50 -31.16 -8.07
C LEU A 329 24.21 -31.37 -7.26
N ALA A 330 23.07 -30.88 -7.75
CA ALA A 330 21.77 -31.12 -7.15
C ALA A 330 21.42 -32.62 -7.14
N PHE A 331 21.64 -33.31 -8.26
CA PHE A 331 21.44 -34.75 -8.37
C PHE A 331 22.30 -35.54 -7.38
N GLU A 332 23.59 -35.21 -7.26
CA GLU A 332 24.52 -35.86 -6.34
C GLU A 332 24.14 -35.68 -4.85
N ASN A 333 23.39 -34.62 -4.52
CA ASN A 333 22.99 -34.29 -3.15
C ASN A 333 21.50 -34.50 -2.87
N LEU A 334 20.78 -35.22 -3.74
CA LEU A 334 19.33 -35.46 -3.63
C LEU A 334 18.52 -34.15 -3.49
N VAL A 335 18.92 -33.12 -4.22
CA VAL A 335 18.21 -31.85 -4.31
C VAL A 335 17.37 -31.80 -5.59
N ILE A 336 16.07 -31.61 -5.43
CA ILE A 336 15.11 -31.34 -6.50
C ILE A 336 15.08 -29.82 -6.72
N LEU A 337 15.36 -29.38 -7.95
CA LEU A 337 15.27 -27.98 -8.34
C LEU A 337 13.91 -27.73 -9.00
N LEU A 338 13.14 -26.77 -8.47
CA LEU A 338 11.83 -26.42 -9.00
C LEU A 338 11.74 -24.91 -9.28
N SER A 339 11.60 -24.56 -10.57
CA SER A 339 11.49 -23.17 -10.99
C SER A 339 10.04 -22.65 -10.91
N LEU A 340 9.87 -21.44 -10.36
CA LEU A 340 8.63 -20.69 -10.49
C LEU A 340 8.30 -20.44 -11.97
N PRO A 341 7.01 -20.39 -12.35
CA PRO A 341 6.63 -20.07 -13.71
C PRO A 341 7.25 -18.75 -14.20
N PRO A 342 7.68 -18.68 -15.47
CA PRO A 342 8.29 -17.46 -15.99
C PRO A 342 7.39 -16.24 -15.79
N LYS A 343 7.98 -15.14 -15.30
CA LYS A 343 7.30 -13.83 -15.11
C LYS A 343 6.18 -13.83 -14.05
N THR A 344 6.14 -14.78 -13.13
CA THR A 344 5.16 -14.80 -12.02
C THR A 344 5.75 -14.43 -10.65
N THR A 345 7.05 -14.13 -10.55
CA THR A 345 7.76 -13.77 -9.29
C THR A 345 6.99 -12.75 -8.45
N HIS A 346 6.49 -11.67 -9.08
CA HIS A 346 5.67 -10.62 -8.45
C HIS A 346 4.36 -11.06 -7.75
N LYS A 347 4.02 -12.35 -7.81
CA LYS A 347 2.85 -12.97 -7.17
C LYS A 347 3.17 -14.27 -6.46
N LEU A 348 4.09 -15.07 -7.02
CA LEU A 348 4.38 -16.42 -6.54
C LEU A 348 5.67 -16.53 -5.74
N GLN A 349 6.58 -15.56 -5.79
CA GLN A 349 7.84 -15.61 -5.05
C GLN A 349 7.58 -15.26 -3.57
N PRO A 350 7.72 -16.21 -2.63
CA PRO A 350 7.50 -15.98 -1.20
C PRO A 350 8.36 -14.86 -0.63
N LEU A 351 9.64 -14.79 -1.03
CA LEU A 351 10.59 -13.79 -0.52
C LEU A 351 10.32 -12.35 -1.03
N ASP A 352 9.55 -12.21 -2.09
CA ASP A 352 9.19 -10.92 -2.70
C ASP A 352 7.83 -10.38 -2.21
N ASN A 353 6.95 -11.28 -1.79
CA ASN A 353 5.57 -10.97 -1.43
C ASN A 353 5.38 -11.04 0.08
N LYS A 354 4.60 -10.11 0.64
CA LYS A 354 4.07 -10.30 1.98
C LYS A 354 3.05 -11.43 1.89
N ILE A 355 3.41 -12.62 2.32
CA ILE A 355 2.43 -13.65 2.65
C ILE A 355 1.61 -13.04 3.80
N VAL A 356 0.31 -12.80 3.54
CA VAL A 356 -0.66 -12.26 4.50
C VAL A 356 -1.34 -13.42 5.18
#